data_AF-A0A6H5H7L8-F1
#
_entry.id   AF-A0A6H5H7L8-F1
#
_cell.length_a   1.000
_cell.length_b   1.000
_cell.length_c   1.000
_cell.angle_alpha   90.00
_cell.angle_beta   90.00
_cell.angle_gamma   90.00
#
_symmetry.space_group_name_H-M   'P 1'
#
loop_
_entity.id
_entity.type
_entity.pdbx_description
1 polymer ?
#
loop_
_entity_poly.entity_id
_entity_poly.type
_entity_poly.pdbx_seq_one_letter_code
_entity_poly.pdbx_strand_id
1 'polypeptide(L)'
;MFRNFSTIYCAGTTTVFGQVSETYSMDCYFRQSWVDKRLAYRGHKDTLALSISMLGRIWKPDTYFYNGKQSYLHTITSPNKFVRLYQDGKVLYSSR
;
A
#
# COMPACT_ATOMS: atom_id res chain seq x y z
N MET A 1 -7.99 -21.33 -1.06
CA MET A 1 -8.20 -19.91 -1.44
C MET A 1 -7.90 -19.06 -0.21
N PHE A 2 -6.67 -18.53 -0.08
CA PHE A 2 -6.26 -17.78 1.12
C PHE A 2 -6.98 -16.44 1.16
N ARG A 3 -7.96 -16.29 2.05
CA ARG A 3 -8.62 -15.00 2.33
C ARG A 3 -7.65 -14.14 3.16
N ASN A 4 -6.73 -13.48 2.48
CA ASN A 4 -5.92 -12.45 3.10
C ASN A 4 -6.74 -11.16 3.09
N PHE A 5 -7.19 -10.71 4.25
CA PHE A 5 -7.86 -9.43 4.40
C PHE A 5 -6.82 -8.33 4.18
N SER A 6 -7.00 -7.53 3.13
CA SER A 6 -6.25 -6.30 2.90
C SER A 6 -7.07 -5.11 3.42
N THR A 7 -6.59 -4.45 4.46
CA THR A 7 -7.18 -3.19 4.91
C THR A 7 -6.50 -2.06 4.17
N ILE A 8 -7.27 -1.27 3.40
CA ILE A 8 -6.80 -0.08 2.72
C ILE A 8 -7.18 1.13 3.57
N TYR A 9 -6.19 1.93 3.96
CA TYR A 9 -6.43 3.25 4.54
C TYR A 9 -6.06 4.30 3.50
N CYS A 10 -6.98 5.23 3.27
CA CYS A 10 -6.78 6.44 2.48
C CYS A 10 -7.01 7.63 3.40
N ALA A 11 -5.95 8.35 3.75
CA ALA A 11 -6.04 9.64 4.45
C ALA A 11 -5.66 10.72 3.46
N GLY A 12 -6.59 11.64 3.14
CA GLY A 12 -6.39 12.57 2.05
C GLY A 12 -7.39 13.72 1.96
N THR A 13 -6.99 14.77 1.26
CA THR A 13 -7.84 15.93 0.94
C THR A 13 -8.51 15.70 -0.41
N THR A 14 -9.82 15.90 -0.49
CA THR A 14 -10.56 15.84 -1.76
C THR A 14 -10.67 17.25 -2.35
N THR A 15 -10.18 17.43 -3.57
CA THR A 15 -10.33 18.68 -4.32
C THR A 15 -11.28 18.42 -5.49
N VAL A 16 -12.39 19.18 -5.52
CA VAL A 16 -13.41 19.06 -6.58
C VAL A 16 -13.03 19.97 -7.75
N PHE A 17 -12.83 19.40 -8.94
CA PHE A 17 -12.49 20.16 -10.15
C PHE A 17 -13.71 20.32 -11.06
N GLY A 18 -14.66 21.14 -10.59
CA GLY A 18 -15.77 21.62 -11.40
C GLY A 18 -17.05 20.78 -11.33
N GLN A 19 -18.16 21.46 -11.08
CA GLN A 19 -19.52 20.89 -10.92
C GLN A 19 -20.07 20.23 -12.20
N VAL A 20 -19.42 20.41 -13.34
CA VAL A 20 -19.87 19.95 -14.67
C VAL A 20 -19.12 18.69 -15.15
N SER A 21 -17.98 18.35 -14.54
CA SER A 21 -17.09 17.27 -15.05
C SER A 21 -17.12 15.97 -14.22
N GLU A 22 -17.89 15.92 -13.12
CA GLU A 22 -17.92 14.82 -12.13
C GLU A 22 -16.53 14.27 -11.77
N THR A 23 -15.49 15.12 -11.80
CA THR A 23 -14.10 14.71 -11.62
C THR A 23 -13.60 15.21 -10.27
N TYR A 24 -13.07 14.27 -9.48
CA TYR A 24 -12.51 14.52 -8.16
C TYR A 24 -11.02 14.18 -8.17
N SER A 25 -10.20 15.05 -7.60
CA SER A 25 -8.80 14.73 -7.30
C SER A 25 -8.65 14.47 -5.80
N MET A 26 -7.83 13.49 -5.44
CA MET A 26 -7.57 13.12 -4.06
C MET A 26 -6.08 12.83 -3.87
N ASP A 27 -5.46 13.54 -2.93
CA ASP A 27 -4.13 13.22 -2.44
C ASP A 27 -4.28 12.26 -1.26
N CYS A 28 -3.98 10.97 -1.43
CA CYS A 28 -4.17 9.97 -0.37
C CYS A 28 -2.90 9.20 -0.02
N TYR A 29 -2.67 9.00 1.28
CA TYR A 29 -1.74 7.96 1.72
C TYR A 29 -2.39 6.60 1.55
N PHE A 30 -1.77 5.72 0.78
CA PHE A 30 -2.25 4.37 0.55
C PHE A 30 -1.51 3.40 1.47
N ARG A 31 -2.23 2.76 2.40
CA ARG A 31 -1.67 1.78 3.31
C ARG A 31 -2.41 0.47 3.20
N GLN A 32 -1.67 -0.62 3.03
CA GLN A 32 -2.20 -1.98 2.99
C GLN A 32 -1.57 -2.81 4.10
N SER A 33 -2.37 -3.65 4.74
CA SER A 33 -1.85 -4.70 5.60
C SER A 33 -2.46 -6.04 5.23
N TRP A 34 -1.62 -7.06 5.10
CA TRP A 34 -2.05 -8.45 4.91
C TRP A 34 -1.21 -9.38 5.79
N VAL A 35 -1.68 -10.61 5.99
CA VAL A 35 -0.94 -11.63 6.74
C VAL A 35 -0.47 -12.70 5.77
N ASP A 36 0.83 -12.95 5.70
CA ASP A 36 1.42 -14.06 4.95
C ASP A 36 2.27 -14.91 5.90
N LYS A 37 1.74 -16.09 6.26
CA LYS A 37 2.40 -17.04 7.17
C LYS A 37 3.77 -17.51 6.66
N ARG A 38 4.03 -17.45 5.35
CA ARG A 38 5.32 -17.84 4.75
C ARG A 38 6.44 -16.85 5.07
N LEU A 39 6.08 -15.63 5.45
CA LEU A 39 7.01 -14.57 5.82
C LEU A 39 7.20 -14.46 7.34
N ALA A 40 6.55 -15.33 8.13
CA ALA A 40 6.77 -15.38 9.57
C ALA A 40 8.23 -15.73 9.87
N TYR A 41 8.83 -15.03 10.84
CA TYR A 41 10.22 -15.22 11.21
C TYR A 41 10.37 -15.18 12.73
N ARG A 42 11.41 -15.85 13.24
CA ARG A 42 11.81 -15.76 14.65
C ARG A 42 13.12 -15.01 14.74
N GLY A 43 13.11 -13.86 15.39
CA GLY A 43 14.29 -13.02 15.55
C GLY A 43 14.20 -12.15 16.79
N HIS A 44 15.30 -11.50 17.16
CA HIS A 44 15.32 -10.60 18.32
C HIS A 44 14.50 -9.31 18.13
N LYS A 45 14.23 -8.94 16.87
CA LYS A 45 13.44 -7.74 16.54
C LYS A 45 12.00 -8.10 16.19
N ASP A 46 11.05 -7.37 16.78
CA ASP A 46 9.62 -7.54 16.55
C ASP A 46 9.18 -7.18 15.12
N THR A 47 9.97 -6.32 14.46
CA THR A 47 9.71 -5.90 13.08
C THR A 47 10.99 -5.78 12.24
N LEU A 48 10.84 -6.04 10.93
CA LEU A 48 11.87 -5.84 9.92
C LEU A 48 11.39 -4.80 8.90
N ALA A 49 12.21 -3.78 8.66
CA ALA A 49 12.01 -2.87 7.54
C ALA A 49 12.57 -3.52 6.27
N LEU A 50 11.71 -3.79 5.29
CA LEU A 50 12.10 -4.41 4.03
C LEU A 50 12.32 -3.33 2.96
N SER A 51 13.32 -3.55 2.10
CA SER A 51 13.53 -2.72 0.92
C SER A 51 12.37 -2.90 -0.08
N ILE A 52 12.06 -1.85 -0.84
CA ILE A 52 11.08 -1.90 -1.92
C ILE A 52 11.45 -2.97 -2.96
N SER A 53 12.73 -3.26 -3.17
CA SER A 53 13.17 -4.34 -4.08
C SER A 53 12.70 -5.72 -3.63
N MET A 54 12.52 -5.93 -2.32
CA MET A 54 11.97 -7.17 -1.76
C MET A 54 10.47 -7.29 -2.00
N LEU A 55 9.75 -6.17 -2.12
CA LEU A 55 8.32 -6.14 -2.45
C LEU A 55 8.04 -6.80 -3.81
N GLY A 56 8.99 -6.71 -4.75
CA GLY A 56 8.90 -7.38 -6.05
C GLY A 56 9.09 -8.90 -5.99
N ARG A 57 9.57 -9.44 -4.85
CA ARG A 57 9.81 -10.88 -4.65
C ARG A 57 8.78 -11.55 -3.75
N ILE A 58 7.98 -10.77 -3.03
CA ILE A 58 6.92 -11.29 -2.16
C ILE A 58 5.56 -11.18 -2.85
N TRP A 59 4.65 -12.07 -2.50
CA TRP A 59 3.26 -11.95 -2.93
C TRP A 59 2.64 -10.70 -2.30
N LYS A 60 1.91 -9.93 -3.12
CA LYS A 60 1.12 -8.77 -2.69
C LYS A 60 -0.27 -8.85 -3.33
N PRO A 61 -1.32 -8.30 -2.70
CA PRO A 61 -2.62 -8.22 -3.33
C PRO A 61 -2.59 -7.30 -4.55
N ASP A 62 -3.14 -7.74 -5.68
CA ASP A 62 -3.29 -6.90 -6.86
C ASP A 62 -4.42 -5.89 -6.61
N THR A 63 -4.03 -4.65 -6.30
CA THR A 63 -4.97 -3.57 -5.97
C THR A 63 -4.95 -2.52 -7.05
N TYR A 64 -6.12 -2.19 -7.58
CA TYR A 64 -6.30 -1.20 -8.64
C TYR A 64 -7.51 -0.32 -8.34
N PHE A 65 -7.49 0.92 -8.85
CA PHE A 65 -8.61 1.86 -8.73
C PHE A 65 -9.51 1.73 -9.96
N TYR A 66 -10.70 1.16 -9.79
CA TYR A 66 -11.64 0.94 -10.90
C TYR A 66 -12.15 2.25 -11.52
N ASN A 67 -12.42 3.28 -10.70
CA ASN A 67 -12.95 4.57 -11.15
C ASN A 67 -11.87 5.64 -11.37
N GLY A 68 -10.59 5.26 -11.42
CA GLY A 68 -9.51 6.22 -11.66
C GLY A 68 -9.45 6.61 -13.14
N LYS A 69 -9.96 7.80 -13.52
CA LYS A 69 -9.74 8.34 -14.88
C LYS A 69 -8.24 8.52 -15.17
N GLN A 70 -7.49 9.05 -14.20
CA GLN A 70 -6.05 9.23 -14.29
C GLN A 70 -5.46 9.19 -12.88
N SER A 71 -4.69 8.15 -12.57
CA SER A 71 -3.96 8.05 -11.29
C SER A 71 -2.49 8.31 -11.54
N TYR A 72 -1.96 9.43 -11.06
CA TYR A 72 -0.53 9.70 -11.12
C TYR A 72 0.13 9.14 -9.85
N LEU A 73 0.85 8.03 -9.98
CA LEU A 73 1.76 7.59 -8.91
C LEU A 73 2.96 8.53 -8.92
N HIS A 74 3.13 9.33 -7.87
CA HIS A 74 4.26 10.26 -7.73
C HIS A 74 5.58 9.49 -7.84
N THR A 75 6.25 9.61 -8.98
CA THR A 75 7.52 8.93 -9.29
C THR A 75 8.73 9.86 -9.09
N ILE A 76 8.53 11.06 -8.55
CA ILE A 76 9.45 12.18 -8.82
C ILE A 76 10.62 12.32 -7.84
N THR A 77 10.56 11.85 -6.60
CA THR A 77 11.73 11.91 -5.70
C THR A 77 11.60 10.84 -4.63
N SER A 78 12.43 9.78 -4.70
CA SER A 78 12.44 8.62 -3.79
C SER A 78 11.04 8.08 -3.44
N PRO A 79 10.55 6.99 -4.07
CA PRO A 79 9.21 6.49 -3.76
C PRO A 79 9.08 6.33 -2.25
N ASN A 80 8.20 7.13 -1.62
CA ASN A 80 7.93 7.12 -0.18
C ASN A 80 7.13 5.86 0.15
N LYS A 81 7.74 4.72 -0.15
CA LYS A 81 7.22 3.38 -0.01
C LYS A 81 8.06 2.71 1.06
N PHE A 82 7.43 2.29 2.12
CA PHE A 82 8.09 1.43 3.09
C PHE A 82 7.27 0.16 3.28
N VAL A 83 7.99 -0.92 3.54
CA VAL A 83 7.42 -2.23 3.83
C VAL A 83 7.93 -2.63 5.20
N ARG A 84 7.02 -3.04 6.08
CA ARG A 84 7.35 -3.54 7.42
C ARG A 84 6.77 -4.93 7.59
N LEU A 85 7.62 -5.88 7.94
CA LEU A 85 7.25 -7.27 8.23
C LEU A 85 7.29 -7.47 9.74
N TYR A 86 6.24 -8.06 10.28
CA TYR A 86 6.11 -8.46 11.68
C TYR A 86 6.39 -9.96 11.83
N GLN A 87 6.79 -10.39 13.03
CA GLN A 87 7.13 -11.78 13.32
C GLN A 87 6.01 -12.79 13.04
N ASP A 88 4.76 -12.36 13.19
CA ASP A 88 3.55 -13.15 12.92
C ASP A 88 3.26 -13.34 11.42
N GLY A 89 4.10 -12.77 10.54
CA GLY A 89 3.91 -12.79 9.09
C GLY A 89 3.02 -11.66 8.59
N LYS A 90 2.61 -10.71 9.43
CA LYS A 90 1.89 -9.52 9.00
C LYS A 90 2.83 -8.61 8.21
N VAL A 91 2.40 -8.19 7.03
CA VAL A 91 3.10 -7.23 6.19
C VAL A 91 2.30 -5.94 6.17
N LEU A 92 2.99 -4.83 6.40
CA LEU A 92 2.48 -3.48 6.26
C LEU A 92 3.18 -2.81 5.08
N TYR A 93 2.42 -2.44 4.06
CA TYR A 93 2.86 -1.62 2.94
C TYR A 93 2.25 -0.24 3.06
N SER A 94 3.05 0.81 2.86
CA SER A 94 2.56 2.18 2.80
C SER A 94 3.21 2.87 1.62
N SER A 95 2.42 3.60 0.83
CA SER A 95 2.86 4.49 -0.23
C SER A 95 2.14 5.83 -0.13
N ARG A 96 2.81 6.91 -0.51
CA ARG A 96 2.20 8.21 -0.79
C ARG A 96 2.14 8.42 -2.29
#